data_AF-A0A7C3ZU69-F1
#
_entry.id   AF-A0A7C3ZU69-F1
#
_cell.length_a   1.000
_cell.length_b   1.000
_cell.length_c   1.000
_cell.angle_alpha   90.00
_cell.angle_beta   90.00
_cell.angle_gamma   90.00
#
_symmetry.space_group_name_H-M   'P 1'
#
loop_
_entity.id
_entity.type
_entity.pdbx_description
1 polymer ?
#
loop_
_entity_poly.entity_id
_entity_poly.type
_entity_poly.pdbx_seq_one_letter_code
_entity_poly.pdbx_strand_id
1 'polypeptide(L)'
;IGEMELDEVQSNRQQLISRIKKQVEDAVDDWGIEVTRAEILDVNLDDATREAMLQQLNAERARRAQVTEAEGTKRAVELNAEAELYAAEQAAQARRISADAEAYATEVVAKAIKDNGIEAAQYQVALKQVEALAKVGAGAGKQTVILPSSAVEAFGEAFNMLKGKS
;
A
#
# COMPACT_ATOMS: atom_id res chain seq x y z
N ILE A 1 -18.83 19.48 -12.38
CA ILE A 1 -19.99 19.22 -11.48
C ILE A 1 -21.13 20.21 -11.75
N GLY A 2 -20.88 21.49 -12.06
CA GLY A 2 -21.95 22.48 -12.26
C GLY A 2 -22.75 22.43 -13.58
N GLU A 3 -22.24 21.84 -14.66
CA GLU A 3 -22.94 21.85 -15.97
C GLU A 3 -24.06 20.79 -16.02
N MET A 4 -23.79 19.57 -15.58
CA MET A 4 -24.80 18.50 -15.48
C MET A 4 -25.93 18.84 -14.50
N GLU A 5 -25.60 19.49 -13.38
CA GLU A 5 -26.60 19.88 -12.38
C GLU A 5 -27.53 20.99 -12.91
N LEU A 6 -26.99 21.94 -13.70
CA LEU A 6 -27.79 22.98 -14.35
C LEU A 6 -28.74 22.40 -15.41
N ASP A 7 -28.26 21.46 -16.23
CA ASP A 7 -29.08 20.79 -17.24
C ASP A 7 -30.26 20.04 -16.60
N GLU A 8 -30.03 19.40 -15.45
CA GLU A 8 -31.06 18.70 -14.70
C GLU A 8 -32.11 19.66 -14.13
N VAL A 9 -31.71 20.82 -13.60
CA VAL A 9 -32.65 21.86 -13.14
C VAL A 9 -33.48 22.41 -14.30
N GLN A 10 -32.86 22.67 -15.45
CA GLN A 10 -33.56 23.21 -16.62
C GLN A 10 -34.55 22.21 -17.21
N SER A 11 -34.16 20.93 -17.29
CA SER A 11 -35.05 19.84 -17.71
C SER A 11 -36.26 19.70 -16.79
N ASN A 12 -36.05 19.72 -15.47
CA ASN A 12 -37.12 19.67 -14.48
C ASN A 12 -38.08 20.87 -14.60
N ARG A 13 -37.55 22.08 -14.81
CA ARG A 13 -38.37 23.30 -15.02
C ARG A 13 -39.25 23.18 -16.27
N GLN A 14 -38.71 22.68 -17.39
CA GLN A 14 -39.49 22.47 -18.62
C GLN A 14 -40.59 21.42 -18.45
N GLN A 15 -40.29 20.30 -17.78
CA GLN A 15 -41.30 19.28 -17.49
C GLN A 15 -42.44 19.83 -16.63
N LEU A 16 -42.09 20.62 -15.60
CA LEU A 16 -43.08 21.21 -14.71
C LEU A 16 -43.97 22.23 -15.44
N ILE A 17 -43.37 23.10 -16.27
CA ILE A 17 -44.10 24.07 -17.10
C ILE A 17 -45.06 23.34 -18.06
N SER A 18 -44.62 22.25 -18.69
CA SER A 18 -45.47 21.48 -19.60
C SER A 18 -46.68 20.87 -18.88
N ARG A 19 -46.50 20.32 -17.67
CA ARG A 19 -47.62 19.80 -16.87
C ARG A 19 -48.59 20.89 -16.46
N ILE A 20 -48.09 22.03 -16.01
CA ILE A 20 -48.92 23.18 -15.61
C ILE A 20 -49.69 23.70 -16.82
N LYS A 21 -49.02 23.91 -17.96
CA LYS A 21 -49.65 24.37 -19.20
C LYS A 21 -50.83 23.46 -19.57
N LYS A 22 -50.61 22.15 -19.57
CA LYS A 22 -51.64 21.17 -19.91
C LYS A 22 -52.83 21.23 -18.96
N GLN A 23 -52.59 21.30 -17.65
CA GLN A 23 -53.67 21.44 -16.66
C GLN A 23 -54.49 22.72 -16.84
N VAL A 24 -53.83 23.81 -17.23
CA VAL A 24 -54.51 25.08 -17.49
C VAL A 24 -55.30 25.00 -18.80
N GLU A 25 -54.73 24.43 -19.87
CA GLU A 25 -55.42 24.18 -21.14
C GLU A 25 -56.70 23.37 -20.93
N ASP A 26 -56.59 22.23 -20.24
CA ASP A 26 -57.72 21.35 -19.93
C ASP A 26 -58.83 22.09 -19.14
N ALA A 27 -58.48 23.08 -18.33
CA ALA A 27 -59.43 23.85 -17.51
C ALA A 27 -60.13 24.99 -18.28
N VAL A 28 -59.56 25.48 -19.38
CA VAL A 28 -60.10 26.63 -20.14
C VAL A 28 -60.61 26.26 -21.54
N ASP A 29 -60.48 24.99 -21.94
CA ASP A 29 -60.91 24.48 -23.25
C ASP A 29 -62.41 24.72 -23.51
N ASP A 30 -63.25 24.48 -22.50
CA ASP A 30 -64.70 24.73 -22.55
C ASP A 30 -65.08 26.20 -22.76
N TRP A 31 -64.14 27.13 -22.54
CA TRP A 31 -64.35 28.57 -22.71
C TRP A 31 -63.77 29.12 -24.01
N GLY A 32 -63.15 28.27 -24.85
CA GLY A 32 -62.56 28.66 -26.12
C GLY A 32 -61.31 29.55 -25.98
N ILE A 33 -60.60 29.44 -24.85
CA ILE A 33 -59.37 30.20 -24.58
C ILE A 33 -58.16 29.34 -24.96
N GLU A 34 -57.28 29.86 -25.81
CA GLU A 34 -56.04 29.16 -26.20
C GLU A 34 -54.84 29.57 -25.34
N VAL A 35 -54.17 28.60 -24.71
CA VAL A 35 -52.97 28.84 -23.89
C VAL A 35 -51.71 28.80 -24.74
N THR A 36 -51.19 29.97 -25.12
CA THR A 36 -50.01 30.06 -25.98
C THR A 36 -48.69 29.76 -25.23
N ARG A 37 -48.53 30.21 -23.98
CA ARG A 37 -47.30 30.01 -23.19
C ARG A 37 -47.59 29.98 -21.68
N ALA A 38 -46.87 29.12 -20.96
CA ALA A 38 -46.81 29.11 -19.50
C ALA A 38 -45.37 29.36 -19.03
N GLU A 39 -45.20 30.14 -17.97
CA GLU A 39 -43.90 30.46 -17.38
C GLU A 39 -44.02 30.49 -15.85
N ILE A 40 -43.03 29.94 -15.16
CA ILE A 40 -42.95 30.00 -13.69
C ILE A 40 -42.17 31.25 -13.32
N LEU A 41 -42.86 32.20 -12.69
CA LEU A 41 -42.29 33.44 -12.17
C LEU A 41 -41.69 33.20 -10.78
N ASP A 42 -42.30 33.75 -9.72
CA ASP A 42 -41.86 33.57 -8.34
C ASP A 42 -42.91 32.80 -7.54
N VAL A 43 -42.43 31.77 -6.83
CA VAL A 43 -43.23 31.05 -5.85
C VAL A 43 -43.03 31.76 -4.51
N ASN A 44 -44.00 32.58 -4.12
CA ASN A 44 -43.97 33.21 -2.79
C ASN A 44 -44.31 32.16 -1.72
N LEU A 45 -43.28 31.72 -1.02
CA LEU A 45 -43.40 30.94 0.23
C LEU A 45 -43.52 31.92 1.40
N ASP A 46 -44.39 31.60 2.36
CA ASP A 46 -44.43 32.30 3.64
C ASP A 46 -43.15 32.04 4.44
N ASP A 47 -42.83 32.96 5.35
CA ASP A 47 -41.56 32.94 6.08
C ASP A 47 -41.40 31.67 6.94
N ALA A 48 -42.51 31.17 7.51
CA ALA A 48 -42.49 29.96 8.34
C ALA A 48 -42.18 28.71 7.52
N THR A 49 -42.79 28.55 6.34
CA THR A 49 -42.48 27.44 5.43
C THR A 49 -41.04 27.51 4.92
N ARG A 50 -40.54 28.71 4.61
CA ARG A 50 -39.14 28.90 4.18
C ARG A 50 -38.15 28.47 5.25
N GLU A 51 -38.39 28.86 6.50
CA GLU A 51 -37.52 28.51 7.63
C GLU A 51 -37.51 27.00 7.90
N ALA A 52 -38.68 26.36 7.92
CA ALA A 52 -38.81 24.91 8.06
C ALA A 52 -38.10 24.16 6.93
N MET A 53 -38.23 24.63 5.69
CA MET A 53 -37.55 24.05 4.53
C MET A 53 -36.03 24.19 4.64
N LEU A 54 -35.52 25.36 5.02
CA LEU A 54 -34.08 25.58 5.23
C LEU A 54 -33.52 24.68 6.33
N GLN A 55 -34.25 24.53 7.43
CA GLN A 55 -33.85 23.64 8.53
C GLN A 55 -33.78 22.18 8.06
N GLN A 56 -34.78 21.72 7.31
CA GLN A 56 -34.81 20.37 6.75
C GLN A 56 -33.66 20.15 5.74
N LEU A 57 -33.39 21.14 4.88
CA LEU A 57 -32.36 21.07 3.85
C LEU A 57 -30.96 21.03 4.48
N ASN A 58 -30.74 21.82 5.54
CA ASN A 58 -29.52 21.76 6.35
C ASN A 58 -29.37 20.42 7.07
N ALA A 59 -30.45 19.88 7.63
CA ALA A 59 -30.42 18.56 8.27
C ALA A 59 -30.08 17.45 7.27
N GLU A 60 -30.67 17.45 6.08
CA GLU A 60 -30.37 16.46 5.04
C GLU A 60 -28.94 16.63 4.51
N ARG A 61 -28.45 17.86 4.35
CA ARG A 61 -27.05 18.11 3.99
C ARG A 61 -26.09 17.58 5.05
N ALA A 62 -26.36 17.84 6.33
CA ALA A 62 -25.55 17.34 7.44
C ALA A 62 -25.56 15.80 7.48
N ARG A 63 -26.73 15.18 7.32
CA ARG A 63 -26.87 13.72 7.25
C ARG A 63 -26.07 13.15 6.08
N ARG A 64 -26.19 13.73 4.89
CA ARG A 64 -25.43 13.30 3.70
C ARG A 64 -23.93 13.42 3.92
N ALA A 65 -23.46 14.54 4.45
CA ALA A 65 -22.05 14.74 4.75
C ALA A 65 -21.52 13.67 5.72
N GLN A 66 -22.26 13.39 6.80
CA GLN A 66 -21.89 12.37 7.78
C GLN A 66 -21.84 10.96 7.18
N VAL A 67 -22.79 10.61 6.31
CA VAL A 67 -22.79 9.32 5.61
C VAL A 67 -21.57 9.22 4.69
N THR A 68 -21.30 10.25 3.90
CA THR A 68 -20.13 10.27 2.99
C THR A 68 -18.81 10.18 3.76
N GLU A 69 -18.69 10.85 4.91
CA GLU A 69 -17.50 10.77 5.76
C GLU A 69 -17.32 9.36 6.37
N ALA A 70 -18.41 8.75 6.85
CA ALA A 70 -18.38 7.39 7.38
C ALA A 70 -18.02 6.36 6.31
N GLU A 71 -18.57 6.49 5.10
CA GLU A 71 -18.22 5.67 3.94
C GLU A 71 -16.75 5.84 3.54
N GLY A 72 -16.26 7.08 3.50
CA GLY A 72 -14.85 7.38 3.25
C GLY A 72 -13.93 6.75 4.28
N THR A 73 -14.28 6.84 5.56
CA THR A 73 -13.51 6.25 6.67
C THR A 73 -13.49 4.72 6.57
N LYS A 74 -14.65 4.10 6.33
CA LYS A 74 -14.74 2.64 6.12
C LYS A 74 -13.86 2.21 4.95
N ARG A 75 -13.94 2.92 3.83
CA ARG A 75 -13.16 2.59 2.63
C ARG A 75 -11.66 2.75 2.86
N ALA A 76 -11.24 3.77 3.61
CA ALA A 76 -9.85 3.96 3.98
C ALA A 76 -9.32 2.80 4.86
N VAL A 77 -10.12 2.32 5.82
CA VAL A 77 -9.76 1.17 6.66
C VAL A 77 -9.62 -0.10 5.82
N GLU A 78 -10.56 -0.37 4.91
CA GLU A 78 -10.49 -1.51 3.98
C GLU A 78 -9.22 -1.47 3.13
N LEU A 79 -8.94 -0.33 2.49
CA LEU A 79 -7.76 -0.17 1.64
C LEU A 79 -6.45 -0.34 2.41
N ASN A 80 -6.38 0.17 3.64
CA ASN A 80 -5.19 -0.01 4.48
C ASN A 80 -5.01 -1.48 4.88
N ALA A 81 -6.08 -2.18 5.27
CA ALA A 81 -6.03 -3.59 5.60
C ALA A 81 -5.61 -4.46 4.38
N GLU A 82 -6.15 -4.15 3.19
CA GLU A 82 -5.74 -4.79 1.94
C GLU A 82 -4.26 -4.54 1.63
N ALA A 83 -3.78 -3.31 1.82
CA ALA A 83 -2.39 -2.96 1.60
C ALA A 83 -1.45 -3.69 2.57
N GLU A 84 -1.81 -3.78 3.86
CA GLU A 84 -1.04 -4.52 4.87
C GLU A 84 -0.97 -6.02 4.55
N LEU A 85 -2.10 -6.62 4.16
CA LEU A 85 -2.15 -8.02 3.74
C LEU A 85 -1.25 -8.25 2.52
N TYR A 86 -1.39 -7.41 1.50
CA TYR A 86 -0.58 -7.51 0.28
C TYR A 86 0.93 -7.39 0.59
N ALA A 87 1.32 -6.44 1.44
CA ALA A 87 2.71 -6.29 1.86
C ALA A 87 3.22 -7.54 2.61
N ALA A 88 2.42 -8.10 3.51
CA ALA A 88 2.76 -9.32 4.24
C ALA A 88 2.92 -10.54 3.32
N GLU A 89 2.03 -10.69 2.33
CA GLU A 89 2.12 -11.74 1.31
C GLU A 89 3.38 -11.63 0.47
N GLN A 90 3.71 -10.42 -0.01
CA GLN A 90 4.93 -10.17 -0.78
C GLN A 90 6.19 -10.45 0.05
N ALA A 91 6.20 -10.06 1.32
CA ALA A 91 7.32 -10.36 2.23
C ALA A 91 7.49 -11.87 2.45
N ALA A 92 6.39 -12.61 2.64
CA ALA A 92 6.42 -14.06 2.77
C ALA A 92 6.90 -14.74 1.48
N GLN A 93 6.43 -14.28 0.33
CA GLN A 93 6.84 -14.78 -0.99
C GLN A 93 8.33 -14.52 -1.25
N ALA A 94 8.82 -13.32 -0.95
CA ALA A 94 10.23 -12.99 -1.07
C ALA A 94 11.11 -13.91 -0.20
N ARG A 95 10.71 -14.16 1.06
CA ARG A 95 11.43 -15.08 1.95
C ARG A 95 11.44 -16.51 1.43
N ARG A 96 10.33 -16.97 0.85
CA ARG A 96 10.26 -18.30 0.23
C ARG A 96 11.22 -18.40 -0.95
N ILE A 97 11.22 -17.41 -1.85
CA ILE A 97 12.11 -17.39 -3.01
C ILE A 97 13.57 -17.37 -2.57
N SER A 98 13.94 -16.59 -1.55
CA SER A 98 15.31 -16.59 -1.04
C SER A 98 15.71 -17.95 -0.44
N ALA A 99 14.81 -18.58 0.32
CA ALA A 99 15.08 -19.90 0.91
C ALA A 99 15.22 -20.98 -0.19
N ASP A 100 14.36 -20.95 -1.21
CA ASP A 100 14.43 -21.86 -2.36
C ASP A 100 15.75 -21.65 -3.14
N ALA A 101 16.19 -20.41 -3.31
CA ALA A 101 17.46 -20.08 -3.94
C ALA A 101 18.68 -20.54 -3.12
N GLU A 102 18.67 -20.37 -1.80
CA GLU A 102 19.71 -20.87 -0.90
C GLU A 102 19.79 -22.40 -0.87
N ALA A 103 18.63 -23.07 -0.85
CA ALA A 103 18.55 -24.52 -0.93
C ALA A 103 19.14 -25.03 -2.24
N TYR A 104 18.77 -24.42 -3.37
CA TYR A 104 19.32 -24.76 -4.68
C TYR A 104 20.84 -24.55 -4.74
N ALA A 105 21.34 -23.41 -4.26
CA ALA A 105 22.78 -23.15 -4.21
C ALA A 105 23.54 -24.19 -3.37
N THR A 106 22.97 -24.55 -2.20
CA THR A 106 23.53 -25.56 -1.32
C THR A 106 23.53 -26.94 -1.97
N GLU A 107 22.47 -27.31 -2.69
CA GLU A 107 22.37 -28.56 -3.43
C GLU A 107 23.42 -28.64 -4.55
N VAL A 108 23.58 -27.57 -5.32
CA VAL A 108 24.58 -27.49 -6.40
C VAL A 108 26.00 -27.67 -5.83
N VAL A 109 26.31 -27.00 -4.71
CA VAL A 109 27.61 -27.15 -4.03
C VAL A 109 27.78 -28.57 -3.49
N ALA A 110 26.76 -29.13 -2.82
CA ALA A 110 26.82 -30.50 -2.29
C ALA A 110 27.04 -31.53 -3.40
N LYS A 111 26.38 -31.36 -4.55
CA LYS A 111 26.55 -32.20 -5.73
C LYS A 111 27.96 -32.06 -6.32
N ALA A 112 28.47 -30.84 -6.46
CA ALA A 112 29.83 -30.60 -6.94
C ALA A 112 30.90 -31.22 -6.02
N ILE A 113 30.71 -31.17 -4.70
CA ILE A 113 31.59 -31.83 -3.71
C ILE A 113 31.53 -33.36 -3.85
N LYS A 114 30.33 -33.91 -4.04
CA LYS A 114 30.13 -35.35 -4.24
C LYS A 114 30.82 -35.85 -5.52
N ASP A 115 30.76 -35.07 -6.59
CA ASP A 115 31.29 -35.45 -7.90
C ASP A 115 32.81 -35.21 -8.04
N ASN A 116 33.41 -34.22 -7.33
CA ASN A 116 34.82 -33.82 -7.50
C ASN A 116 35.65 -33.70 -6.19
N GLY A 117 35.32 -34.48 -5.16
CA GLY A 117 36.30 -34.87 -4.14
C GLY A 117 36.32 -34.03 -2.87
N ILE A 118 36.39 -34.76 -1.76
CA ILE A 118 36.51 -34.27 -0.38
C ILE A 118 37.69 -33.28 -0.22
N GLU A 119 38.72 -33.38 -1.06
CA GLU A 119 39.93 -32.54 -1.04
C GLU A 119 39.65 -31.09 -1.50
N ALA A 120 38.82 -30.88 -2.53
CA ALA A 120 38.46 -29.54 -2.99
C ALA A 120 37.56 -28.82 -1.98
N ALA A 121 36.67 -29.56 -1.30
CA ALA A 121 35.85 -29.02 -0.22
C ALA A 121 36.70 -28.61 0.99
N GLN A 122 37.68 -29.42 1.38
CA GLN A 122 38.63 -29.09 2.46
C GLN A 122 39.45 -27.83 2.13
N TYR A 123 39.90 -27.67 0.89
CA TYR A 123 40.59 -26.46 0.44
C TYR A 123 39.68 -25.22 0.51
N GLN A 124 38.42 -25.31 0.08
CA GLN A 124 37.48 -24.19 0.17
C GLN A 124 37.14 -23.81 1.62
N VAL A 125 37.03 -24.80 2.53
CA VAL A 125 36.85 -24.55 3.96
C VAL A 125 38.06 -23.82 4.55
N ALA A 126 39.29 -24.25 4.20
CA ALA A 126 40.51 -23.57 4.62
C ALA A 126 40.57 -22.13 4.07
N LEU A 127 40.16 -21.91 2.82
CA LEU A 127 40.14 -20.58 2.19
C LEU A 127 39.13 -19.64 2.89
N LYS A 128 37.92 -20.12 3.17
CA LYS A 128 36.92 -19.35 3.95
C LYS A 128 37.37 -19.08 5.39
N GLN A 129 38.12 -19.99 6.02
CA GLN A 129 38.71 -19.75 7.33
C GLN A 129 39.78 -18.65 7.27
N VAL A 130 40.65 -18.65 6.26
CA VAL A 130 41.65 -17.59 6.06
C VAL A 130 41.00 -16.24 5.76
N GLU A 131 39.94 -16.21 4.93
CA GLU A 131 39.18 -14.98 4.67
C GLU A 131 38.43 -14.47 5.92
N ALA A 132 37.88 -15.37 6.73
CA ALA A 132 37.26 -15.00 8.01
C ALA A 132 38.30 -14.44 8.97
N LEU A 133 39.49 -15.04 9.06
CA LEU A 133 40.62 -14.53 9.84
C LEU A 133 41.10 -13.16 9.32
N ALA A 134 41.14 -12.96 8.00
CA ALA A 134 41.50 -11.68 7.40
C ALA A 134 40.46 -10.58 7.68
N LYS A 135 39.16 -10.91 7.62
CA LYS A 135 38.07 -9.98 7.97
C LYS A 135 38.04 -9.66 9.47
N VAL A 136 38.32 -10.65 10.32
CA VAL A 136 38.47 -10.44 11.78
C VAL A 136 39.70 -9.59 12.07
N GLY A 137 40.81 -9.76 11.34
CA GLY A 137 42.01 -8.94 11.45
C GLY A 137 41.86 -7.51 10.91
N ALA A 138 40.96 -7.29 9.94
CA ALA A 138 40.63 -5.97 9.39
C ALA A 138 39.54 -5.22 10.19
N GLY A 139 38.88 -5.88 11.15
CA GLY A 139 37.89 -5.26 12.01
C GLY A 139 38.54 -4.38 13.09
N ALA A 140 38.22 -3.08 13.08
CA ALA A 140 38.69 -2.13 14.09
C ALA A 140 38.11 -2.46 15.48
N GLY A 141 38.76 -3.32 16.26
CA GLY A 141 38.48 -3.41 17.71
C GLY A 141 38.70 -4.73 18.45
N LYS A 142 39.24 -5.81 17.87
CA LYS A 142 39.56 -7.03 18.66
C LYS A 142 40.96 -7.55 18.38
N GLN A 143 41.95 -6.89 18.97
CA GLN A 143 43.35 -7.31 18.99
C GLN A 143 43.63 -8.50 19.94
N THR A 144 42.59 -9.11 20.53
CA THR A 144 42.74 -10.32 21.35
C THR A 144 42.61 -11.56 20.46
N VAL A 145 43.72 -11.94 19.83
CA VAL A 145 43.85 -13.25 19.19
C VAL A 145 44.09 -14.28 20.29
N ILE A 146 43.13 -15.18 20.53
CA ILE A 146 43.32 -16.32 21.43
C ILE A 146 44.18 -17.34 20.68
N LEU A 147 45.49 -17.27 20.89
CA LEU A 147 46.40 -18.30 20.39
C LEU A 147 46.34 -19.52 21.31
N PRO A 148 46.05 -20.73 20.79
CA PRO A 148 46.21 -21.95 21.56
C PRO A 148 47.68 -22.09 21.98
N SER A 149 47.93 -22.57 23.19
CA SER A 149 49.28 -22.69 23.77
C SER A 149 50.25 -23.49 22.89
N SER A 150 49.74 -24.43 22.10
CA SER A 150 50.52 -25.21 21.14
C SER A 150 51.15 -24.37 20.02
N ALA A 151 50.53 -23.25 19.62
CA ALA A 151 51.12 -22.35 18.63
C ALA A 151 52.35 -21.64 19.20
N VAL A 152 52.31 -21.24 20.48
CA VAL A 152 53.43 -20.57 21.17
C VAL A 152 54.63 -21.51 21.32
N GLU A 153 54.38 -22.79 21.63
CA GLU A 153 55.43 -23.81 21.71
C GLU A 153 56.10 -24.05 20.35
N ALA A 154 55.31 -24.19 19.28
CA ALA A 154 55.85 -24.37 17.92
C ALA A 154 56.71 -23.19 17.44
N PHE A 155 56.33 -21.96 17.80
CA PHE A 155 57.16 -20.77 17.53
C PHE A 155 58.45 -20.76 18.35
N GLY A 156 58.41 -21.20 19.61
CA GLY A 156 59.59 -21.32 20.46
C GLY A 156 60.59 -22.35 19.93
N GLU A 157 60.11 -23.52 19.50
CA GLU A 157 60.95 -24.56 18.90
C GLU A 157 61.58 -24.10 17.57
N ALA A 158 60.78 -23.47 16.70
CA ALA A 158 61.28 -22.93 15.43
C ALA A 158 62.35 -21.84 15.63
N PHE A 159 62.19 -20.98 16.64
CA PHE A 159 63.17 -19.94 16.95
C PHE A 159 64.49 -20.51 17.52
N ASN A 160 64.40 -21.53 18.38
CA ASN A 160 65.59 -22.23 18.89
C ASN A 160 66.32 -23.00 17.78
N MET A 161 65.58 -23.54 16.81
CA MET A 161 66.15 -24.21 15.65
C MET A 161 66.87 -23.20 14.72
N LEU A 162 66.35 -21.98 14.61
CA LEU A 162 66.96 -20.89 13.81
C LEU A 162 68.20 -20.27 14.47
N LYS A 163 68.23 -20.20 15.81
CA LYS A 163 69.35 -19.56 16.53
C LYS A 163 70.62 -20.41 16.59
N GLY A 164 70.54 -21.70 16.23
CA GLY A 164 71.67 -22.62 16.24
C GLY A 164 72.14 -22.93 17.66
N LYS A 165 72.26 -24.22 17.99
CA LYS A 165 72.93 -24.64 19.23
C LYS A 165 74.38 -24.14 19.18
N SER A 166 74.74 -23.22 20.07
CA SER A 166 76.13 -23.13 20.51
C SER A 166 76.45 -24.29 21.43
#